data_AF-R6YGZ4-F1
#
_entry.id   AF-R6YGZ4-F1
#
_cell.length_a   1.000
_cell.length_b   1.000
_cell.length_c   1.000
_cell.angle_alpha   90.00
_cell.angle_beta   90.00
_cell.angle_gamma   90.00
#
_symmetry.space_group_name_H-M   'P 1'
#
loop_
_entity.id
_entity.type
_entity.pdbx_description
1 polymer ?
#
loop_
_entity_poly.entity_id
_entity_poly.type
_entity_poly.pdbx_seq_one_letter_code
_entity_poly.pdbx_strand_id
1 'polypeptide(L)' 'MYRDREKLVRTYEGLKNDIQTYENNLGFLNSSSKKGNSLVSEINRKIERLKADMELVQKKIAAIDEALSKE' A
#
# COMPACT_ATOMS: atom_id res chain seq x y z
N MET A 1 1.91 2.84 -23.37
CA MET A 1 2.69 2.99 -22.12
C MET A 1 2.12 4.06 -21.17
N TYR A 2 1.87 5.31 -21.61
CA TYR A 2 1.30 6.35 -20.73
C TYR A 2 -0.01 5.98 -20.00
N ARG A 3 -0.95 5.33 -20.69
CA ARG A 3 -2.22 4.87 -20.07
C ARG A 3 -2.02 3.77 -19.02
N ASP A 4 -1.03 2.91 -19.20
CA ASP A 4 -0.74 1.83 -18.25
C ASP A 4 0.00 2.37 -17.03
N ARG A 5 0.89 3.34 -17.22
CA ARG A 5 1.48 4.14 -16.14
C ARG A 5 0.39 4.80 -15.29
N GLU A 6 -0.56 5.48 -15.93
CA GLU A 6 -1.65 6.18 -15.22
C GLU A 6 -2.49 5.21 -14.38
N LYS A 7 -2.84 4.03 -14.93
CA LYS A 7 -3.55 3.00 -14.17
C LYS A 7 -2.76 2.55 -12.94
N LEU A 8 -1.47 2.29 -13.10
CA LEU A 8 -0.62 1.86 -11.98
C LEU A 8 -0.47 2.95 -10.91
N VAL A 9 -0.37 4.22 -11.31
CA VAL A 9 -0.36 5.35 -10.37
C VAL A 9 -1.66 5.41 -9.58
N ARG A 10 -2.82 5.23 -10.23
CA ARG A 10 -4.12 5.16 -9.52
C ARG A 10 -4.17 3.98 -8.55
N THR A 11 -3.65 2.82 -8.94
CA THR A 11 -3.54 1.66 -8.04
C THR A 11 -2.63 1.95 -6.85
N TYR A 12 -1.48 2.60 -7.07
CA TYR A 12 -0.56 2.99 -6.01
C TYR A 12 -1.22 3.92 -4.98
N GLU A 13 -1.93 4.96 -5.45
CA GLU A 13 -2.66 5.88 -4.56
C GLU A 13 -3.78 5.16 -3.78
N GLY A 14 -4.46 4.20 -4.41
CA GLY A 14 -5.43 3.34 -3.73
C GLY A 14 -4.80 2.54 -2.58
N LEU A 15 -3.68 1.85 -2.85
CA LEU A 15 -2.96 1.07 -1.84
C LEU A 15 -2.46 1.95 -0.69
N LYS A 16 -1.97 3.14 -0.98
CA LYS A 16 -1.53 4.12 0.02
C LYS A 16 -2.67 4.53 0.95
N ASN A 17 -3.86 4.82 0.40
CA ASN A 17 -5.05 5.17 1.18
C ASN A 17 -5.50 4.01 2.07
N ASP A 18 -5.47 2.78 1.55
CA ASP A 18 -5.80 1.58 2.32
C ASP A 18 -4.84 1.38 3.49
N ILE A 19 -3.53 1.47 3.25
CA ILE A 19 -2.50 1.37 4.30
C ILE A 19 -2.76 2.41 5.39
N GLN A 20 -2.96 3.68 5.01
CA GLN A 20 -3.23 4.75 5.96
C GLN A 20 -4.49 4.46 6.80
N THR A 21 -5.53 3.92 6.19
CA THR A 21 -6.77 3.53 6.89
C THR A 21 -6.50 2.44 7.93
N TYR A 22 -5.74 1.40 7.56
CA TYR A 22 -5.36 0.33 8.50
C TYR A 22 -4.44 0.82 9.62
N GLU A 23 -3.49 1.71 9.33
CA GLU A 23 -2.62 2.31 10.34
C GLU A 23 -3.40 3.18 11.34
N ASN A 24 -4.36 3.98 10.86
CA ASN A 24 -5.28 4.73 11.72
C ASN A 24 -6.12 3.81 12.62
N ASN A 25 -6.63 2.71 12.05
CA ASN A 25 -7.40 1.71 12.81
C ASN A 25 -6.56 1.04 13.90
N LEU A 26 -5.28 0.73 13.62
CA LEU A 26 -4.35 0.21 14.63
C LEU A 26 -4.10 1.23 15.75
N GLY A 27 -3.94 2.51 15.40
CA GLY A 27 -3.81 3.58 16.39
C GLY A 27 -4.98 3.62 17.37
N PHE A 28 -6.21 3.48 16.85
CA PHE A 28 -7.42 3.42 17.67
C PHE A 28 -7.52 2.16 18.53
N LEU A 29 -7.15 0.99 17.98
CA LEU A 29 -7.22 -0.29 18.70
C LEU A 29 -6.17 -0.39 19.82
N ASN A 30 -4.97 0.16 19.61
CA ASN A 30 -3.90 0.20 20.59
C ASN A 30 -4.20 1.16 21.75
N SER A 31 -4.87 2.29 21.49
CA SER A 31 -5.29 3.22 22.55
C SER A 31 -6.46 2.69 23.38
N SER A 32 -7.27 1.79 22.81
CA SER A 32 -8.51 1.30 23.42
C SER A 32 -8.40 -0.05 24.15
N SER A 33 -7.27 -0.80 24.07
CA SER A 33 -7.20 -2.14 24.67
C SER A 33 -5.85 -2.48 25.35
N LYS A 34 -5.91 -2.94 26.62
CA LYS A 34 -4.75 -3.42 27.42
C LYS A 34 -4.42 -4.91 27.20
N LYS A 35 -5.14 -5.63 26.34
CA LYS A 35 -4.92 -7.05 26.04
C LYS A 35 -4.86 -7.22 24.53
N GLY A 36 -3.67 -7.58 24.04
CA GLY A 36 -3.36 -7.76 22.61
C GLY A 36 -4.31 -8.75 21.95
N ASN A 37 -5.17 -8.21 21.09
CA ASN A 37 -6.22 -8.94 20.40
C ASN A 37 -5.69 -9.47 19.06
N SER A 38 -6.03 -10.70 18.68
CA SER A 38 -5.66 -11.32 17.39
C SER A 38 -5.89 -10.39 16.18
N LEU A 39 -6.91 -9.53 16.26
CA LEU A 39 -7.23 -8.48 15.30
C LEU A 39 -6.04 -7.54 15.01
N VAL A 40 -5.26 -7.14 16.02
CA VAL A 40 -4.08 -6.28 15.83
C VAL A 40 -3.02 -7.01 15.01
N SER A 41 -2.80 -8.30 15.26
CA SER A 41 -1.86 -9.10 14.47
C SER A 41 -2.33 -9.27 13.03
N GLU A 42 -3.63 -9.45 12.80
CA GLU A 42 -4.20 -9.57 11.46
C GLU A 42 -4.08 -8.26 10.66
N ILE A 43 -4.39 -7.12 11.29
CA ILE A 43 -4.26 -5.82 10.64
C ILE A 43 -2.79 -5.53 10.31
N ASN A 44 -1.85 -5.81 11.21
CA ASN A 44 -0.42 -5.69 10.93
C ASN A 44 -0.01 -6.53 9.71
N ARG A 45 -0.42 -7.81 9.64
CA ARG A 45 -0.13 -8.65 8.46
C ARG A 45 -0.73 -8.09 7.17
N LYS A 46 -1.92 -7.50 7.25
CA LYS A 46 -2.57 -6.89 6.08
C LYS A 46 -1.83 -5.64 5.61
N ILE A 47 -1.36 -4.79 6.52
CA ILE A 47 -0.52 -3.64 6.21
C ILE A 47 0.76 -4.08 5.51
N GLU A 48 1.46 -5.09 6.04
CA GLU A 48 2.71 -5.58 5.44
C GLU A 48 2.49 -6.12 4.02
N ARG A 49 1.39 -6.84 3.79
CA ARG A 49 1.03 -7.30 2.44
C ARG A 49 0.75 -6.13 1.49
N LEU A 50 -0.02 -5.13 1.94
CA LEU A 50 -0.32 -3.95 1.12
C LEU A 50 0.94 -3.14 0.81
N LYS A 51 1.88 -3.03 1.75
CA LYS A 51 3.18 -2.38 1.53
C LYS A 51 4.01 -3.12 0.48
N ALA A 52 4.04 -4.45 0.53
CA ALA A 52 4.71 -5.26 -0.50
C ALA A 52 4.06 -5.11 -1.88
N ASP A 53 2.73 -5.11 -1.95
CA ASP A 53 2.00 -4.88 -3.21
C ASP A 53 2.27 -3.47 -3.75
N MET A 54 2.33 -2.46 -2.88
CA MET A 54 2.64 -1.08 -3.22
C MET A 54 4.06 -0.93 -3.79
N GLU A 55 5.04 -1.60 -3.19
CA GLU A 55 6.42 -1.62 -3.69
C GLU A 55 6.50 -2.26 -5.09
N LEU A 56 5.75 -3.35 -5.32
CA LEU A 56 5.69 -3.99 -6.63
C LEU A 56 5.08 -3.07 -7.69
N VAL A 57 4.01 -2.35 -7.36
CA VAL A 57 3.40 -1.36 -8.26
C VAL A 57 4.38 -0.23 -8.56
N GLN A 58 5.11 0.25 -7.56
CA GLN A 58 6.13 1.29 -7.73
C GLN A 58 7.25 0.84 -8.68
N LYS A 59 7.74 -0.40 -8.56
CA LYS A 59 8.72 -0.98 -9.49
C LYS A 59 8.19 -1.07 -10.92
N LYS A 60 6.92 -1.42 -11.10
CA LYS A 60 6.28 -1.45 -12.43
C LYS A 60 6.17 -0.07 -13.05
N ILE A 61 5.82 0.95 -12.27
CA ILE A 61 5.80 2.35 -12.72
C ILE A 61 7.19 2.78 -13.16
N ALA A 62 8.21 2.53 -12.34
CA ALA A 62 9.60 2.89 -12.65
C ALA A 62 10.10 2.22 -13.95
N ALA A 63 9.78 0.95 -14.17
CA ALA A 63 10.13 0.26 -15.41
C ALA A 63 9.45 0.86 -16.66
N ILE A 64 8.21 1.33 -16.54
CA ILE A 64 7.51 2.04 -17.62
C ILE A 64 8.14 3.42 -17.85
N ASP A 65 8.49 4.14 -16.79
CA ASP A 65 9.13 5.45 -16.88
C ASP A 65 10.50 5.36 -17.56
N GLU A 66 11.28 4.33 -17.23
CA GLU A 66 12.55 4.04 -17.91
C GLU A 66 12.33 3.72 -19.39
N ALA A 67 11.32 2.91 -19.73
CA ALA A 67 11.00 2.58 -21.11
C ALA A 67 10.58 3.81 -21.93
N LEU A 68 9.73 4.67 -21.35
CA LEU A 68 9.30 5.92 -21.97
C LEU A 68 10.44 6.94 -22.16
N SER A 69 11.47 6.90 -21.30
CA SER A 69 12.63 7.80 -21.42
C SER A 69 13.62 7.41 -22.53
N LYS A 70 13.52 6.17 -23.03
CA LYS A 70 14.38 5.62 -24.09
C LYS A 70 13.71 5.67 -25.48
N GLU A 71 12.43 6.06 -25.54
CA GLU A 71 11.70 6.43 -26.77
C GLU A 71 11.94 7.91 -27.12
#